data_AF-A0A434LGG1-F1
#
_entry.id   AF-A0A434LGG1-F1
#
_cell.length_a   1.000
_cell.length_b   1.000
_cell.length_c   1.000
_cell.angle_alpha   90.00
_cell.angle_beta   90.00
_cell.angle_gamma   90.00
#
_symmetry.space_group_name_H-M   'P 1'
#
loop_
_entity.id
_entity.type
_entity.pdbx_description
1 polymer ?
#
loop_
_entity_poly.entity_id
_entity_poly.type
_entity_poly.pdbx_seq_one_letter_code
_entity_poly.pdbx_strand_id
1 'polypeptide(L)' 'MAGPGRSQAEQEGLDRRFMAAALRLSRKNGGRTATNPSLGTPIV' A
#
# COMPACT_ATOMS: atom_id res chain seq x y z
N MET A 1 14.93 -3.69 -22.36
CA MET A 1 15.50 -2.44 -21.83
C MET A 1 14.53 -1.90 -20.78
N ALA A 2 14.93 -1.82 -19.50
CA ALA A 2 14.14 -1.07 -18.53
C ALA A 2 14.13 0.39 -18.99
N GLY A 3 12.95 1.03 -19.02
CA GLY A 3 12.84 2.46 -19.34
C GLY A 3 13.64 3.31 -18.35
N PRO A 4 13.79 4.62 -18.59
CA PRO A 4 14.42 5.49 -17.61
C PRO A 4 13.74 5.30 -16.26
N GLY A 5 14.55 5.02 -15.23
CA GLY A 5 14.04 4.86 -13.87
C GLY A 5 13.31 6.13 -13.45
N ARG A 6 12.21 5.98 -12.69
CA ARG A 6 11.52 7.11 -12.09
C ARG A 6 12.47 7.88 -11.18
N SER A 7 12.30 9.18 -11.08
CA SER A 7 12.96 9.94 -10.03
C SER A 7 12.52 9.44 -8.65
N GLN A 8 13.36 9.66 -7.63
CA GLN A 8 13.03 9.28 -6.26
C GLN A 8 11.71 9.89 -5.79
N ALA A 9 11.47 11.18 -6.11
CA ALA A 9 10.24 11.87 -5.73
C ALA A 9 8.98 11.26 -6.39
N GLU A 10 9.09 10.83 -7.66
CA GLU A 10 7.99 10.14 -8.34
C GLU A 10 7.72 8.77 -7.72
N GLN A 11 8.78 8.04 -7.35
CA GLN A 11 8.64 6.74 -6.68
C GLN A 11 8.00 6.91 -5.29
N GLU A 12 8.46 7.86 -4.47
CA GLU A 12 7.86 8.17 -3.16
C GLU A 12 6.38 8.56 -3.26
N GLY A 13 6.03 9.34 -4.29
CA GLY A 13 4.64 9.71 -4.55
C GLY A 13 3.75 8.52 -4.88
N LEU A 14 4.26 7.56 -5.66
CA LEU A 14 3.57 6.30 -5.96
C LEU A 14 3.44 5.41 -4.72
N ASP A 15 4.54 5.22 -3.98
CA ASP A 15 4.58 4.40 -2.77
C ASP A 15 3.57 4.91 -1.73
N ARG A 16 3.48 6.24 -1.54
CA ARG A 16 2.48 6.85 -0.65
C ARG A 16 1.05 6.52 -1.07
N ARG A 17 0.75 6.51 -2.37
CA ARG A 17 -0.59 6.18 -2.89
C ARG A 17 -0.94 4.72 -2.67
N PHE A 18 -0.01 3.81 -2.95
CA PHE A 18 -0.23 2.38 -2.72
C PHE A 18 -0.29 2.02 -1.24
N MET A 19 0.52 2.66 -0.40
CA MET A 19 0.43 2.53 1.06
C MET A 19 -0.93 3.04 1.58
N ALA A 20 -1.42 4.17 1.07
CA ALA A 20 -2.77 4.65 1.42
C ALA A 20 -3.86 3.65 1.00
N ALA A 21 -3.72 2.99 -0.15
CA ALA A 21 -4.62 1.92 -0.58
C ALA A 21 -4.54 0.69 0.34
N ALA A 22 -3.33 0.28 0.76
CA ALA A 22 -3.10 -0.81 1.71
C ALA A 22 -3.77 -0.56 3.06
N LEU A 23 -3.59 0.64 3.61
CA LEU A 23 -4.26 1.07 4.85
C LEU A 23 -5.79 1.09 4.69
N ARG A 24 -6.30 1.56 3.55
CA ARG A 24 -7.74 1.55 3.27
C ARG A 24 -8.30 0.13 3.18
N LEU A 25 -7.55 -0.81 2.61
CA LEU A 25 -7.91 -2.22 2.55
C LEU A 25 -7.93 -2.83 3.96
N SER A 26 -6.87 -2.64 4.75
CA SER A 26 -6.79 -3.08 6.14
C SER A 26 -7.99 -2.58 6.96
N ARG A 27 -8.38 -1.31 6.84
CA ARG A 27 -9.51 -0.73 7.61
C ARG A 27 -10.85 -1.44 7.38
N LYS A 28 -11.07 -2.08 6.23
CA LYS A 28 -12.31 -2.84 5.96
C LYS A 28 -12.49 -4.04 6.90
N ASN A 29 -11.39 -4.56 7.43
CA ASN A 29 -11.38 -5.70 8.35
C ASN A 29 -11.14 -5.28 9.82
N GLY A 30 -11.20 -3.97 10.12
CA GLY A 30 -11.08 -3.47 11.50
C GLY A 30 -12.11 -4.10 12.43
N GLY A 31 -11.65 -4.75 13.51
CA GLY A 31 -12.51 -5.46 14.46
C GLY A 31 -13.05 -6.81 13.96
N ARG A 32 -12.68 -7.25 12.75
CA ARG A 32 -13.13 -8.52 12.14
C ARG A 32 -12.05 -9.61 12.16
N THR A 33 -10.91 -9.32 12.78
CA THR A 33 -9.73 -10.18 12.81
C THR A 33 -9.44 -10.74 14.21
N ALA A 34 -10.43 -10.73 15.11
CA ALA A 34 -10.28 -11.13 16.51
C ALA A 34 -9.09 -10.40 17.18
N THR A 35 -8.14 -11.14 17.77
CA THR A 35 -6.92 -10.58 18.38
C THR A 35 -5.81 -10.29 17.37
N ASN A 36 -5.97 -10.67 16.10
CA ASN A 36 -4.98 -10.39 15.07
C ASN A 36 -5.12 -8.94 14.59
N PRO A 37 -4.01 -8.27 14.24
CA PRO A 37 -4.07 -6.97 13.60
C PRO A 37 -4.73 -7.09 12.22
N SER A 38 -5.44 -6.04 11.82
CA SER A 38 -5.98 -5.98 10.46
C SER A 38 -4.88 -5.56 9.48
N LEU A 39 -4.63 -6.38 8.46
CA LEU A 39 -3.60 -6.15 7.45
C LEU A 39 -4.22 -6.10 6.04
N GLY A 40 -3.49 -5.48 5.10
CA GLY A 40 -3.87 -5.44 3.69
C GLY A 40 -2.64 -5.17 2.82
N THR A 41 -2.46 -5.97 1.76
CA THR A 41 -1.30 -5.89 0.87
C THR A 41 -1.78 -5.85 -0.58
N PRO A 42 -1.74 -4.68 -1.25
CA PRO A 42 -1.88 -4.60 -2.69
C PRO A 42 -0.58 -5.06 -3.37
N ILE A 43 -0.70 -5.82 -4.46
CA ILE A 43 0.41 -6.21 -5.34
C ILE A 43 0.23 -5.45 -6.65
N VAL A 44 1.28 -4.75 -7.11
CA VAL A 44 1.25 -3.78 -8.22
C VAL A 44 2.44 -3.90 -9.15
#